data_AF-A0A090R2S1-F1
#
_entry.id   AF-A0A090R2S1-F1
#
_cell.length_a   1.000
_cell.length_b   1.000
_cell.length_c   1.000
_cell.angle_alpha   90.00
_cell.angle_beta   90.00
_cell.angle_gamma   90.00
#
_symmetry.space_group_name_H-M   'P 1'
#
loop_
_entity.id
_entity.type
_entity.pdbx_description
1 polymer ?
#
loop_
_entity_poly.entity_id
_entity_poly.type
_entity_poly.pdbx_seq_one_letter_code
_entity_poly.pdbx_strand_id
1 'polypeptide(L)'
;MSDVKLDTVETKASYGIGLQMGQQLAQSGLEGLNVAAIAKGIATSLAGEMPEIEVDDINNALRELHTQAEAARQEQAKAAAAEGEAFLNDNAQRPEVTVTESGLQYEVLVEATVKSQLQTSKYVFTTTVS
;
A
#
# COMPACT_ATOMS: atom_id res chain seq x y z
N MET A 1 25.01 4.83 -16.14
CA MET A 1 25.12 4.60 -14.68
C MET A 1 26.06 3.43 -14.51
N SER A 2 27.24 3.64 -13.91
CA SER A 2 28.25 2.60 -13.77
C SER A 2 27.72 1.45 -12.91
N ASP A 3 27.85 0.21 -13.38
CA ASP A 3 27.54 -1.01 -12.63
C ASP A 3 28.12 -0.95 -11.22
N VAL A 4 27.28 -0.70 -10.22
CA VAL A 4 27.65 -0.80 -8.81
C VAL A 4 27.72 -2.29 -8.50
N LYS A 5 28.92 -2.86 -8.52
CA LYS A 5 29.14 -4.25 -8.13
C LYS A 5 28.89 -4.42 -6.63
N LEU A 6 27.87 -5.20 -6.28
CA LEU A 6 27.45 -5.47 -4.90
C LEU A 6 28.26 -6.60 -4.27
N ASP A 7 29.58 -6.58 -4.44
CA ASP A 7 30.46 -7.68 -4.04
C ASP A 7 31.02 -7.50 -2.62
N THR A 8 31.12 -6.26 -2.15
CA THR A 8 31.71 -5.92 -0.85
C THR A 8 30.66 -5.70 0.25
N VAL A 9 31.08 -5.73 1.51
CA VAL A 9 30.17 -5.48 2.65
C VAL A 9 29.60 -4.07 2.59
N GLU A 10 30.44 -3.10 2.24
CA GLU A 10 30.10 -1.69 2.13
C GLU A 10 29.06 -1.45 1.03
N THR A 11 29.27 -2.04 -0.16
CA THR A 11 28.34 -1.90 -1.30
C THR A 11 26.98 -2.54 -1.01
N LYS A 12 26.95 -3.69 -0.32
CA LYS A 12 25.71 -4.32 0.14
C LYS A 12 25.00 -3.50 1.22
N ALA A 13 25.74 -2.93 2.17
CA ALA A 13 25.17 -2.08 3.22
C ALA A 13 24.54 -0.81 2.63
N SER A 14 25.23 -0.12 1.72
CA SER A 14 24.71 1.05 1.02
C SER A 14 23.46 0.73 0.20
N TYR A 15 23.45 -0.41 -0.50
CA TYR A 15 22.26 -0.87 -1.22
C TYR A 15 21.09 -1.17 -0.28
N GLY A 16 21.33 -1.79 0.86
CA GLY A 16 20.32 -2.06 1.89
C GLY A 16 19.68 -0.78 2.45
N ILE A 17 20.47 0.26 2.71
CA ILE A 17 19.96 1.58 3.15
C ILE A 17 19.07 2.20 2.07
N GLY A 18 19.53 2.20 0.82
CA GLY A 18 18.75 2.71 -0.31
C GLY A 18 17.43 1.95 -0.50
N LEU A 19 17.45 0.63 -0.32
CA LEU A 19 16.26 -0.21 -0.40
C LEU A 19 15.26 0.14 0.72
N GLN A 20 15.73 0.29 1.96
CA GLN A 20 14.87 0.65 3.10
C GLN A 20 14.23 2.03 2.88
N MET A 21 15.00 3.01 2.40
CA MET A 21 14.47 4.34 2.09
C MET A 21 13.45 4.30 0.93
N GLY A 22 13.73 3.52 -0.12
CA GLY A 22 12.79 3.29 -1.21
C GLY A 22 11.48 2.63 -0.75
N GLN A 23 11.54 1.66 0.16
CA GLN A 23 10.34 1.05 0.75
C GLN A 23 9.51 2.06 1.53
N GLN A 24 10.15 2.95 2.30
CA GLN A 24 9.45 4.01 3.02
C GLN A 24 8.76 4.99 2.05
N LEU A 25 9.44 5.36 0.95
CA LEU A 25 8.85 6.21 -0.08
C LEU A 25 7.68 5.53 -0.78
N ALA A 26 7.78 4.24 -1.10
CA ALA A 26 6.69 3.47 -1.69
C ALA A 26 5.47 3.39 -0.75
N GLN A 27 5.69 3.28 0.56
CA GLN A 27 4.63 3.28 1.57
C GLN A 27 4.03 4.67 1.83
N SER A 28 4.75 5.75 1.50
CA SER A 28 4.26 7.12 1.70
C SER A 28 3.13 7.51 0.75
N GLY A 29 2.91 6.74 -0.32
CA GLY A 29 1.90 7.04 -1.34
C GLY A 29 2.30 8.18 -2.28
N LEU A 30 3.55 8.64 -2.23
CA LEU A 30 4.08 9.64 -3.16
C LEU A 30 4.37 8.98 -4.52
N GLU A 31 3.66 9.43 -5.55
CA GLU A 31 3.83 8.98 -6.92
C GLU A 31 4.69 9.96 -7.72
N GLY A 32 5.29 9.49 -8.83
CA GLY A 32 6.07 10.35 -9.72
C GLY A 32 7.47 10.75 -9.20
N LEU A 33 7.96 10.10 -8.16
CA LEU A 33 9.31 10.36 -7.62
C LEU A 33 10.40 9.96 -8.62
N ASN A 34 11.37 10.86 -8.83
CA ASN A 34 12.53 10.59 -9.68
C ASN A 34 13.69 10.01 -8.85
N VAL A 35 14.00 8.73 -9.08
CA VAL A 35 15.06 7.99 -8.37
C VAL A 35 16.44 8.66 -8.56
N ALA A 36 16.73 9.20 -9.74
CA ALA A 36 18.01 9.87 -10.00
C ALA A 36 18.12 11.19 -9.21
N ALA A 37 17.01 11.93 -9.07
CA ALA A 37 16.96 13.14 -8.24
C ALA A 37 17.15 12.82 -6.74
N ILE A 38 16.52 11.75 -6.24
CA ILE A 38 16.69 11.29 -4.86
C ILE A 38 18.14 10.88 -4.61
N ALA A 39 18.73 10.09 -5.51
CA ALA A 39 20.12 9.68 -5.40
C ALA A 39 21.07 10.88 -5.40
N LYS A 40 20.79 11.90 -6.23
CA LYS A 40 21.55 13.16 -6.26
C LYS A 40 21.42 13.93 -4.94
N GLY A 41 20.22 14.01 -4.37
CA GLY A 41 19.99 14.66 -3.07
C GLY A 41 20.73 13.97 -1.93
N ILE A 42 20.70 12.63 -1.89
CA ILE A 42 21.46 11.83 -0.91
C ILE A 42 22.97 12.06 -1.09
N ALA A 43 23.47 12.05 -2.33
CA ALA A 43 24.89 12.29 -2.61
C ALA A 43 25.33 13.70 -2.17
N THR A 44 24.53 14.72 -2.47
CA THR A 44 24.79 16.13 -2.07
C THR A 44 24.84 16.25 -0.55
N SER A 45 23.86 15.64 0.14
CA SER A 45 23.80 15.65 1.61
C SER A 45 24.97 14.90 2.25
N LEU A 46 25.40 13.77 1.67
CA LEU A 46 26.55 13.01 2.17
C LEU A 46 27.88 13.71 1.92
N ALA A 47 27.98 14.48 0.83
CA ALA A 47 29.13 15.32 0.52
C ALA A 47 29.21 16.58 1.42
N GLY A 48 28.12 16.91 2.14
CA GLY A 48 28.03 18.14 2.92
C GLY A 48 27.95 19.40 2.06
N GLU A 49 27.55 19.24 0.79
CA GLU A 49 27.39 20.33 -0.15
C GLU A 49 26.07 21.08 0.10
N MET A 50 26.06 22.36 -0.24
CA MET A 50 24.82 23.14 -0.19
C MET A 50 23.84 22.61 -1.24
N PRO A 51 22.54 22.52 -0.93
CA PRO A 51 21.53 22.13 -1.91
C PRO A 51 21.62 23.02 -3.16
N GLU A 52 21.57 22.41 -4.35
CA GLU A 52 21.47 23.15 -5.62
C GLU A 52 20.13 23.89 -5.78
N ILE A 53 19.14 23.52 -4.97
CA ILE A 53 17.79 24.06 -4.98
C ILE A 53 17.57 24.81 -3.67
N GLU A 54 16.93 25.97 -3.74
CA GLU A 54 16.55 26.73 -2.54
C GLU A 54 15.65 25.90 -1.62
N VAL A 55 15.89 26.01 -0.31
CA VAL A 55 15.19 25.21 0.70
C VAL A 55 13.67 25.46 0.65
N ASP A 56 13.26 26.68 0.33
CA ASP A 56 11.85 27.05 0.18
C ASP A 56 11.19 26.34 -1.00
N ASP A 57 11.87 26.20 -2.14
CA ASP A 57 11.36 25.47 -3.31
C ASP A 57 11.21 23.98 -3.01
N ILE A 58 12.17 23.39 -2.27
CA ILE A 58 12.08 22.00 -1.80
C ILE A 58 10.85 21.83 -0.90
N ASN A 59 10.64 22.72 0.07
CA ASN A 59 9.51 22.66 0.98
C ASN A 59 8.16 22.83 0.25
N ASN A 60 8.11 23.74 -0.72
CA ASN A 60 6.91 23.96 -1.52
C ASN A 60 6.58 22.73 -2.38
N ALA A 61 7.58 22.17 -3.07
CA ALA A 61 7.41 20.96 -3.88
C ALA A 61 6.95 19.77 -3.04
N LEU A 62 7.52 19.57 -1.84
CA LEU A 62 7.11 18.51 -0.92
C LEU A 62 5.65 18.68 -0.46
N ARG A 63 5.23 19.91 -0.13
CA ARG A 63 3.83 20.18 0.25
C ARG A 63 2.86 19.88 -0.89
N GLU A 64 3.22 20.28 -2.11
CA GLU A 64 2.40 20.00 -3.29
C GLU A 64 2.28 18.49 -3.54
N LEU A 65 3.40 17.78 -3.49
CA LEU A 65 3.43 16.31 -3.62
C LEU A 65 2.56 15.62 -2.56
N HIS A 66 2.65 16.03 -1.30
CA HIS A 66 1.79 15.49 -0.24
C HIS A 66 0.31 15.77 -0.47
N THR A 67 -0.02 16.97 -0.96
CA THR A 67 -1.41 17.33 -1.26
C THR A 67 -1.96 16.49 -2.40
N GLN A 68 -1.17 16.27 -3.45
CA GLN A 68 -1.54 15.43 -4.59
C GLN A 68 -1.71 13.96 -4.17
N ALA A 69 -0.79 13.42 -3.36
CA ALA A 69 -0.87 12.05 -2.87
C ALA A 69 -2.12 11.81 -2.00
N GLU A 70 -2.48 12.77 -1.14
CA GLU A 70 -3.71 12.67 -0.35
C GLU A 70 -4.96 12.71 -1.23
N ALA A 71 -4.98 13.58 -2.25
CA ALA A 71 -6.07 13.62 -3.21
C ALA A 71 -6.20 12.30 -3.99
N ALA A 72 -5.08 11.76 -4.49
CA ALA A 72 -5.04 10.48 -5.19
C ALA A 72 -5.51 9.33 -4.29
N ARG A 73 -5.11 9.32 -3.02
CA ARG A 73 -5.57 8.32 -2.05
C ARG A 73 -7.07 8.39 -1.81
N GLN A 74 -7.63 9.59 -1.71
CA GLN A 74 -9.08 9.77 -1.56
C GLN A 74 -9.83 9.32 -2.81
N GLU A 75 -9.26 9.56 -3.99
CA GLU A 75 -9.85 9.15 -5.26
C GLU A 75 -9.82 7.62 -5.43
N GLN A 76 -8.69 6.98 -5.10
CA GLN A 76 -8.57 5.52 -5.03
C GLN A 76 -9.54 4.92 -4.00
N ALA A 77 -9.69 5.53 -2.83
CA ALA A 77 -10.64 5.07 -1.82
C ALA A 77 -12.10 5.15 -2.29
N LYS A 78 -12.46 6.21 -3.02
CA LYS A 78 -13.80 6.33 -3.64
C LYS A 78 -14.01 5.29 -4.73
N ALA A 79 -13.02 5.06 -5.58
CA ALA A 79 -13.08 4.03 -6.61
C ALA A 79 -13.23 2.64 -5.99
N ALA A 80 -12.43 2.30 -4.99
CA ALA A 80 -12.50 1.03 -4.27
C ALA A 80 -13.85 0.85 -3.54
N ALA A 81 -14.41 1.91 -2.95
CA ALA A 81 -15.73 1.85 -2.33
C ALA A 81 -16.84 1.56 -3.37
N ALA A 82 -16.79 2.20 -4.54
CA ALA A 82 -17.75 1.96 -5.62
C ALA A 82 -17.62 0.54 -6.19
N GLU A 83 -16.39 0.05 -6.38
CA GLU A 83 -16.12 -1.34 -6.79
C GLU A 83 -16.61 -2.35 -5.73
N GLY A 84 -16.41 -2.05 -4.45
CA GLY A 84 -16.90 -2.87 -3.34
C GLY A 84 -18.42 -2.93 -3.29
N GLU A 85 -19.12 -1.81 -3.48
CA GLU A 85 -20.59 -1.80 -3.56
C GLU A 85 -21.10 -2.59 -4.77
N ALA A 86 -20.47 -2.45 -5.94
CA ALA A 86 -20.82 -3.22 -7.13
C ALA A 86 -20.61 -4.73 -6.89
N PHE A 87 -19.47 -5.12 -6.32
CA PHE A 87 -19.18 -6.50 -5.98
C PHE A 87 -20.20 -7.07 -4.98
N LEU A 88 -20.56 -6.32 -3.94
CA LEU A 88 -21.58 -6.73 -2.97
C LEU A 88 -22.95 -6.89 -3.64
N ASN A 89 -23.34 -5.99 -4.53
CA ASN A 89 -24.61 -6.11 -5.26
C ASN A 89 -24.65 -7.33 -6.18
N ASP A 90 -23.56 -7.62 -6.88
CA ASP A 90 -23.46 -8.80 -7.75
C ASP A 90 -23.41 -10.09 -6.93
N ASN A 91 -22.67 -10.08 -5.82
CA ASN A 91 -22.54 -11.24 -4.94
C ASN A 91 -23.87 -11.55 -4.22
N ALA A 92 -24.68 -10.55 -3.87
CA ALA A 92 -26.01 -10.74 -3.30
C ALA A 92 -27.01 -11.41 -4.27
N GLN A 93 -26.76 -11.37 -5.58
CA GLN A 93 -27.60 -12.03 -6.57
C GLN A 93 -27.27 -13.52 -6.74
N ARG A 94 -26.15 -13.98 -6.17
CA ARG A 94 -25.77 -15.39 -6.25
C ARG A 94 -26.69 -16.23 -5.35
N PRO A 95 -27.27 -17.33 -5.86
CA PRO A 95 -28.23 -18.13 -5.12
C PRO A 95 -27.61 -18.83 -3.88
N GLU A 96 -26.30 -19.02 -3.88
CA GLU A 96 -25.53 -19.56 -2.75
C GLU A 96 -25.22 -18.52 -1.65
N VAL A 97 -25.45 -17.23 -1.92
CA VAL A 97 -25.16 -16.14 -0.98
C VAL A 97 -26.43 -15.72 -0.25
N THR A 98 -26.37 -15.75 1.08
CA THR A 98 -27.42 -15.22 1.95
C THR A 98 -27.02 -13.86 2.49
N VAL A 99 -27.90 -12.87 2.33
CA VAL A 99 -27.71 -11.50 2.86
C VAL A 99 -28.48 -11.37 4.17
N THR A 100 -27.79 -10.99 5.25
CA THR A 100 -28.42 -10.73 6.55
C THR A 100 -29.03 -9.34 6.61
N GLU A 101 -29.91 -9.10 7.59
CA GLU A 101 -30.49 -7.77 7.86
C GLU A 101 -29.43 -6.70 8.21
N SER A 102 -28.23 -7.12 8.61
CA SER A 102 -27.09 -6.24 8.88
C SER A 102 -26.26 -5.90 7.62
N GLY A 103 -26.64 -6.42 6.44
CA GLY A 103 -25.90 -6.24 5.19
C GLY A 103 -24.69 -7.17 5.03
N LEU A 104 -24.51 -8.15 5.92
CA LEU A 104 -23.44 -9.15 5.81
C LEU A 104 -23.86 -10.23 4.81
N GLN A 105 -22.97 -10.59 3.89
CA GLN A 105 -23.20 -11.63 2.90
C GLN A 105 -22.36 -12.86 3.24
N TYR A 106 -22.97 -14.04 3.31
CA TYR A 106 -22.27 -15.30 3.57
C TYR A 106 -22.73 -16.42 2.64
N GLU A 107 -21.82 -17.35 2.34
CA GLU A 107 -22.06 -18.55 1.54
C GLU A 107 -21.84 -19.79 2.41
N VAL A 108 -22.80 -20.73 2.41
CA VAL A 108 -22.69 -21.99 3.18
C VAL A 108 -22.12 -23.09 2.30
N LEU A 109 -20.81 -23.35 2.42
CA LEU A 109 -20.12 -24.35 1.60
C LEU A 109 -20.35 -25.79 2.08
N VAL A 110 -20.49 -26.02 3.40
CA VAL A 110 -20.77 -27.34 3.99
C VAL A 110 -21.65 -27.16 5.23
N GLU A 111 -22.91 -27.59 5.17
CA GLU A 111 -23.75 -27.74 6.37
C GLU A 111 -23.28 -28.94 7.18
N ALA A 112 -22.59 -28.70 8.30
CA ALA A 112 -22.36 -29.75 9.28
C ALA A 112 -23.64 -29.93 10.11
N THR A 113 -24.41 -31.01 9.88
CA THR A 113 -25.51 -31.41 10.76
C THR A 113 -24.95 -31.93 12.08
N VAL A 114 -24.56 -31.04 12.99
CA VAL A 114 -24.15 -31.44 14.35
C VAL A 114 -25.41 -31.65 15.18
N LYS A 115 -25.89 -32.89 15.23
CA LYS A 115 -26.72 -33.33 16.35
C LYS A 115 -25.88 -33.21 17.62
N SER A 116 -26.27 -32.27 18.48
CA SER A 116 -26.01 -32.26 19.92
C SER A 116 -24.55 -32.01 20.34
N GLN A 117 -24.37 -30.86 20.99
CA GLN A 117 -23.40 -30.60 22.06
C GLN A 117 -21.93 -30.72 21.64
N LEU A 118 -21.31 -29.61 21.25
CA LEU A 118 -19.95 -29.21 21.67
C LEU A 118 -19.56 -27.90 20.95
N GLN A 119 -19.28 -26.91 21.77
CA GLN A 119 -18.93 -25.55 21.40
C GLN A 119 -17.49 -25.50 20.86
N THR A 120 -17.30 -25.61 19.55
CA THR A 120 -15.99 -25.38 18.90
C THR A 120 -16.14 -24.93 17.44
N SER A 121 -16.60 -23.70 17.21
CA SER A 121 -16.55 -23.13 15.86
C SER A 121 -15.23 -22.39 15.65
N LYS A 122 -14.27 -23.08 15.00
CA LYS A 122 -13.13 -22.44 14.35
C LYS A 122 -13.67 -21.59 13.19
N TYR A 123 -13.81 -20.29 13.41
CA TYR A 123 -14.03 -19.33 12.32
C TYR A 123 -12.68 -19.11 11.61
N VAL A 124 -12.55 -19.64 10.40
CA VAL A 124 -11.48 -19.22 9.49
C VAL A 124 -11.97 -17.95 8.81
N PHE A 125 -11.59 -16.80 9.35
CA PHE A 125 -11.75 -15.52 8.67
C PHE A 125 -10.76 -15.48 7.51
N THR A 126 -11.22 -15.76 6.29
CA THR A 126 -10.49 -15.31 5.10
C THR A 126 -10.84 -13.84 4.90
N THR A 127 -10.17 -12.98 5.67
CA THR A 127 -10.15 -11.54 5.42
C THR A 127 -9.37 -11.31 4.13
N THR A 128 -10.06 -11.34 2.98
CA THR A 128 -9.55 -10.75 1.75
C THR A 128 -10.08 -9.32 1.72
N VAL A 129 -9.37 -8.44 2.41
CA VAL A 129 -9.48 -7.00 2.16
C VAL A 129 -8.48 -6.74 1.04
N SER A 130 -8.98 -6.52 -0.18
CA SER A 130 -8.27 -5.78 -1.23
C SER A 130 -8.72 -4.33 -1.18
#